data_AF-A0A494XHD2-F1
#
_entry.id   AF-A0A494XHD2-F1
#
_cell.length_a   1.000
_cell.length_b   1.000
_cell.length_c   1.000
_cell.angle_alpha   90.00
_cell.angle_beta   90.00
_cell.angle_gamma   90.00
#
_symmetry.space_group_name_H-M   'P 1'
#
loop_
_entity.id
_entity.type
_entity.pdbx_description
1 polymer ?
#
loop_
_entity_poly.entity_id
_entity_poly.type
_entity_poly.pdbx_seq_one_letter_code
_entity_poly.pdbx_strand_id
1 'polypeptide(L)'
;MGWGFRKRIKIAPGIHLNISKSGISTSIGGKGFTYNTRGHVTASIPGTGMRFTHNIRRAANPVRSIVAGSSQIDSASTERLSKREQAARDFVAQVQARTTDALLRYFLSHGVYVRRDELSEAVTFDEHQEFLETLGREFEATTRAIKLAVDIGSISLAEKEKAMLAVYEIERKCSANLGERGQLANEAVSLGSTIASWPKAPNFVAPFLASLLGSFFIFLNNVPIGLVFFVTAFTYGFFRLTSFNKKKAAAVEALGAANARFDSLLEAEISPRPTPNESDSLVREKAALFAVLTIVVALFAGYHRTQDDNRQAAVSSGTDIPVASAAGAAPDDQLGSRHSDFRWLVGRHPVDVVTDKRFRTAFNHMSRADWNKFVDRLTVSNSAGIYVKDGYIVGEGCKAHACASDNAAFAISEATGKGDIVFRETVDAAAGKSRAKYVTSKDLPFNATPLADWLKANEAQTAPVVAATAEPASAATLHTSFDCSKARSDAEHLICSDHELAANDVELASLYAKAKAAAHDEVAFRERTRAEWNYREQTCHDRECLVRWYADQKTALLQIAETGTVADNK
;
A
#
# COMPACT_ATOMS: atom_id res chain seq x y z
N MET A 1 -14.06 3.53 -26.65
CA MET A 1 -15.40 3.52 -27.28
C MET A 1 -15.57 2.23 -28.07
N GLY A 2 -16.03 1.14 -27.44
CA GLY A 2 -16.20 -0.17 -28.11
C GLY A 2 -17.68 -0.53 -28.19
N TRP A 3 -18.13 -1.04 -29.35
CA TRP A 3 -19.52 -1.45 -29.57
C TRP A 3 -19.86 -2.68 -28.73
N GLY A 4 -21.01 -2.66 -28.05
CA GLY A 4 -21.51 -3.79 -27.24
C GLY A 4 -22.56 -4.60 -28.00
N PHE A 5 -22.32 -5.90 -28.19
CA PHE A 5 -23.30 -6.82 -28.78
C PHE A 5 -24.12 -7.52 -27.69
N ARG A 6 -25.46 -7.47 -27.83
CA ARG A 6 -26.43 -8.21 -27.02
C ARG A 6 -27.56 -8.73 -27.92
N LYS A 7 -27.83 -10.03 -27.89
CA LYS A 7 -28.95 -10.67 -28.62
C LYS A 7 -29.74 -11.61 -27.72
N ARG A 8 -31.07 -11.52 -27.77
CA ARG A 8 -32.01 -12.42 -27.06
C ARG A 8 -32.78 -13.25 -28.08
N ILE A 9 -32.76 -14.57 -27.93
CA ILE A 9 -33.41 -15.53 -28.83
C ILE A 9 -34.46 -16.31 -28.03
N LYS A 10 -35.70 -16.39 -28.53
CA LYS A 10 -36.78 -17.19 -27.92
C LYS A 10 -36.67 -18.62 -28.42
N ILE A 11 -36.53 -19.57 -27.51
CA ILE A 11 -36.37 -21.00 -27.85
C ILE A 11 -37.69 -21.75 -27.64
N ALA A 12 -38.41 -21.43 -26.56
CA ALA A 12 -39.74 -21.97 -26.24
C ALA A 12 -40.56 -20.93 -25.46
N PRO A 13 -41.89 -21.09 -25.30
CA PRO A 13 -42.70 -20.23 -24.44
C PRO A 13 -42.14 -20.20 -23.01
N GLY A 14 -41.68 -19.02 -22.55
CA GLY A 14 -41.08 -18.86 -21.21
C GLY A 14 -39.59 -19.22 -21.11
N ILE A 15 -38.90 -19.55 -22.21
CA ILE A 15 -37.45 -19.84 -22.19
C ILE A 15 -36.74 -18.98 -23.25
N HIS A 16 -35.80 -18.15 -22.77
CA HIS A 16 -35.04 -17.20 -23.58
C HIS A 16 -33.55 -17.38 -23.39
N LEU A 17 -32.80 -17.44 -24.48
CA LEU A 17 -31.34 -17.48 -24.48
C LEU A 17 -30.78 -16.09 -24.76
N ASN A 18 -29.97 -15.56 -23.86
CA ASN A 18 -29.34 -14.25 -23.98
C ASN A 18 -27.83 -14.41 -24.22
N ILE A 19 -27.35 -13.84 -25.31
CA ILE A 19 -25.95 -13.86 -25.73
C ILE A 19 -25.41 -12.43 -25.64
N SER A 20 -24.26 -12.25 -24.98
CA SER A 20 -23.63 -10.95 -24.75
C SER A 20 -22.11 -11.09 -24.67
N LYS A 21 -21.35 -9.99 -24.67
CA LYS A 21 -19.88 -10.00 -24.50
C LYS A 21 -19.40 -10.73 -23.24
N SER A 22 -20.21 -10.76 -22.17
CA SER A 22 -19.90 -11.46 -20.91
C SER A 22 -20.34 -12.93 -20.89
N GLY A 23 -20.71 -13.50 -22.04
CA GLY A 23 -21.09 -14.92 -22.20
C GLY A 23 -22.59 -15.16 -22.41
N ILE A 24 -22.96 -16.44 -22.40
CA ILE A 24 -24.31 -16.95 -22.66
C ILE A 24 -25.06 -17.15 -21.33
N SER A 25 -26.32 -16.74 -21.26
CA SER A 25 -27.20 -16.98 -20.10
C SER A 25 -28.61 -17.33 -20.52
N THR A 26 -29.25 -18.24 -19.80
CA THR A 26 -30.60 -18.72 -20.10
C THR A 26 -31.56 -18.15 -19.07
N SER A 27 -32.65 -17.54 -19.52
CA SER A 27 -33.74 -17.08 -18.67
C SER A 27 -34.92 -18.04 -18.82
N ILE A 28 -35.38 -18.58 -17.70
CA ILE A 28 -36.47 -19.53 -17.57
C ILE A 28 -37.56 -18.88 -16.73
N GLY A 29 -38.72 -18.63 -17.32
CA GLY A 29 -39.91 -18.08 -16.66
C GLY A 29 -40.78 -17.18 -17.56
N GLY A 30 -42.04 -17.05 -17.17
CA GLY A 30 -43.09 -16.32 -17.90
C GLY A 30 -43.59 -15.06 -17.18
N LYS A 31 -44.74 -14.54 -17.60
CA LYS A 31 -45.37 -13.37 -16.96
C LYS A 31 -45.57 -13.66 -15.47
N GLY A 32 -44.87 -12.90 -14.64
CA GLY A 32 -44.99 -12.95 -13.19
C GLY A 32 -43.78 -13.52 -12.45
N PHE A 33 -42.99 -14.39 -13.08
CA PHE A 33 -41.79 -14.95 -12.44
C PHE A 33 -40.75 -15.35 -13.49
N THR A 34 -39.54 -14.83 -13.38
CA THR A 34 -38.43 -15.13 -14.30
C THR A 34 -37.14 -15.35 -13.53
N TYR A 35 -36.51 -16.51 -13.76
CA TYR A 35 -35.22 -16.90 -13.22
C TYR A 35 -34.17 -16.88 -14.34
N ASN A 36 -32.98 -16.35 -14.08
CA ASN A 36 -31.86 -16.36 -15.02
C ASN A 36 -30.70 -17.19 -14.44
N THR A 37 -30.02 -17.97 -15.27
CA THR A 37 -28.84 -18.76 -14.88
C THR A 37 -27.69 -17.94 -14.28
N ARG A 38 -27.71 -16.60 -14.42
CA ARG A 38 -26.80 -15.68 -13.73
C ARG A 38 -27.22 -15.25 -12.31
N GLY A 39 -28.30 -15.83 -11.77
CA GLY A 39 -28.73 -15.61 -10.38
C GLY A 39 -29.74 -14.49 -10.16
N HIS A 40 -30.29 -13.88 -11.22
CA HIS A 40 -31.37 -12.90 -11.08
C HIS A 40 -32.73 -13.59 -11.05
N VAL A 41 -33.49 -13.37 -9.99
CA VAL A 41 -34.92 -13.70 -9.90
C VAL A 41 -35.71 -12.43 -9.97
N THR A 42 -36.66 -12.37 -10.90
CA THR A 42 -37.63 -11.29 -11.01
C THR A 42 -39.02 -11.84 -10.80
N ALA A 43 -39.66 -11.45 -9.71
CA ALA A 43 -41.08 -11.66 -9.48
C ALA A 43 -41.82 -10.38 -9.83
N SER A 44 -42.97 -10.47 -10.49
CA SER A 44 -43.81 -9.32 -10.83
C SER A 44 -45.27 -9.69 -10.74
N ILE A 45 -46.12 -8.74 -10.38
CA ILE A 45 -47.56 -8.97 -10.34
C ILE A 45 -48.12 -8.47 -11.69
N PRO A 46 -48.71 -9.35 -12.54
CA PRO A 46 -49.20 -8.96 -13.85
C PRO A 46 -50.29 -7.88 -13.74
N GLY A 47 -50.16 -6.80 -14.52
CA GLY A 47 -51.17 -5.73 -14.59
C GLY A 47 -51.03 -4.60 -13.58
N THR A 48 -50.14 -4.71 -12.58
CA THR A 48 -49.98 -3.70 -11.52
C THR A 48 -48.71 -2.85 -11.66
N GLY A 49 -47.83 -3.17 -12.61
CA GLY A 49 -46.55 -2.48 -12.80
C GLY A 49 -45.49 -2.78 -11.73
N MET A 50 -45.84 -3.53 -10.67
CA MET A 50 -44.95 -3.86 -9.57
C MET A 50 -44.04 -5.05 -9.93
N ARG A 51 -42.73 -4.83 -9.91
CA ARG A 51 -41.69 -5.83 -10.11
C ARG A 51 -40.68 -5.79 -8.98
N PHE A 52 -40.26 -6.96 -8.50
CA PHE A 52 -39.22 -7.14 -7.51
C PHE A 52 -38.15 -8.05 -8.11
N THR A 53 -36.94 -7.51 -8.29
CA THR A 53 -35.79 -8.26 -8.79
C THR A 53 -34.78 -8.43 -7.67
N HIS A 54 -34.41 -9.67 -7.37
CA HIS A 54 -33.43 -10.01 -6.36
C HIS A 54 -32.32 -10.88 -6.96
N ASN A 55 -31.07 -10.62 -6.58
CA ASN A 55 -29.91 -11.39 -7.01
C ASN A 55 -29.59 -12.43 -5.94
N ILE A 56 -29.91 -13.70 -6.21
CA ILE A 56 -29.76 -14.79 -5.23
C ILE A 56 -28.29 -15.17 -5.03
N ARG A 57 -27.34 -14.66 -5.83
CA ARG A 57 -25.90 -14.90 -5.61
C ARG A 57 -25.31 -14.13 -4.41
N ARG A 58 -26.11 -13.39 -3.65
CA ARG A 58 -25.68 -12.82 -2.36
C ARG A 58 -26.46 -13.37 -1.17
N ALA A 59 -26.61 -14.69 -1.11
CA ALA A 59 -26.73 -15.46 0.12
C ALA A 59 -26.48 -16.94 -0.18
N ALA A 60 -25.45 -17.54 0.43
CA ALA A 60 -25.38 -18.94 0.88
C ALA A 60 -23.91 -19.37 1.04
N ASN A 61 -23.44 -19.44 2.29
CA ASN A 61 -22.98 -20.68 2.91
C ASN A 61 -22.35 -20.34 4.27
N PRO A 62 -22.91 -20.80 5.40
CA PRO A 62 -22.35 -20.54 6.74
C PRO A 62 -20.90 -21.05 6.86
N VAL A 63 -20.54 -22.07 6.09
CA VAL A 63 -19.18 -22.60 5.95
C VAL A 63 -18.20 -21.55 5.40
N ARG A 64 -18.62 -20.73 4.43
CA ARG A 64 -17.75 -19.73 3.80
C ARG A 64 -17.42 -18.57 4.74
N SER A 65 -18.34 -18.22 5.65
CA SER A 65 -18.09 -17.19 6.67
C SER A 65 -17.09 -17.64 7.74
N ILE A 66 -17.04 -18.93 8.06
CA ILE A 66 -16.10 -19.48 9.05
C ILE A 66 -14.67 -19.47 8.49
N VAL A 67 -14.50 -19.82 7.22
CA VAL A 67 -13.18 -19.87 6.58
C VAL A 67 -12.68 -18.50 6.16
N ALA A 68 -13.54 -17.60 5.64
CA ALA A 68 -13.13 -16.24 5.29
C ALA A 68 -12.64 -15.44 6.51
N GLY A 69 -13.17 -15.73 7.71
CA GLY A 69 -12.72 -15.14 8.97
C GLY A 69 -11.31 -15.54 9.41
N SER A 70 -10.68 -16.55 8.79
CA SER A 70 -9.33 -17.00 9.12
C SER A 70 -8.21 -16.15 8.50
N SER A 71 -8.53 -15.32 7.49
CA SER A 71 -7.55 -14.56 6.70
C SER A 71 -7.37 -13.09 7.12
N GLN A 72 -8.21 -12.60 8.05
CA GLN A 72 -8.14 -11.23 8.57
C GLN A 72 -8.04 -11.24 10.10
N ILE A 73 -6.86 -11.52 10.62
CA ILE A 73 -6.50 -11.12 11.99
C ILE A 73 -5.33 -10.16 11.86
N ASP A 74 -5.65 -8.87 11.81
CA ASP A 74 -4.67 -7.79 11.89
C ASP A 74 -4.00 -7.80 13.28
N SER A 75 -2.70 -8.08 13.30
CA SER A 75 -1.84 -8.15 14.49
C SER A 75 -1.45 -6.76 15.05
N ALA A 76 -2.30 -5.74 14.91
CA ALA A 76 -1.94 -4.36 15.24
C ALA A 76 -3.11 -3.55 15.83
N SER A 77 -3.67 -4.03 16.93
CA SER A 77 -4.47 -3.20 17.83
C SER A 77 -4.28 -3.70 19.27
N THR A 78 -3.22 -3.25 19.93
CA THR A 78 -3.02 -3.41 21.37
C THR A 78 -3.91 -2.43 22.14
N GLU A 79 -5.21 -2.49 21.89
CA GLU A 79 -6.21 -2.07 22.88
C GLU A 79 -6.17 -3.15 23.97
N ARG A 80 -6.09 -2.77 25.25
CA ARG A 80 -6.05 -3.72 26.36
C ARG A 80 -7.40 -4.43 26.48
N LEU A 81 -7.61 -5.43 25.63
CA LEU A 81 -8.76 -6.32 25.65
C LEU A 81 -8.96 -6.82 27.08
N SER A 82 -10.20 -6.82 27.56
CA SER A 82 -10.49 -7.39 28.87
C SER A 82 -10.07 -8.86 28.89
N LYS A 83 -9.64 -9.39 30.05
CA LYS A 83 -9.27 -10.82 30.18
C LYS A 83 -10.37 -11.77 29.67
N ARG A 84 -11.63 -11.35 29.78
CA ARG A 84 -12.81 -12.09 29.29
C ARG A 84 -12.90 -12.09 27.77
N GLU A 85 -12.62 -10.96 27.13
CA GLU A 85 -12.62 -10.83 25.68
C GLU A 85 -11.43 -11.56 25.05
N GLN A 86 -10.25 -11.50 25.67
CA GLN A 86 -9.09 -12.30 25.25
C GLN A 86 -9.42 -13.80 25.30
N ALA A 87 -9.98 -14.28 26.42
CA ALA A 87 -10.39 -15.67 26.57
C ALA A 87 -11.49 -16.10 25.58
N ALA A 88 -12.36 -15.17 25.14
CA ALA A 88 -13.35 -15.45 24.10
C ALA A 88 -12.70 -15.54 22.71
N ARG A 89 -11.75 -14.64 22.39
CA ARG A 89 -10.99 -14.69 21.13
C ARG A 89 -10.10 -15.93 21.04
N ASP A 90 -9.40 -16.27 22.11
CA ASP A 90 -8.58 -17.48 22.18
C ASP A 90 -9.41 -18.74 21.98
N PHE A 91 -10.61 -18.78 22.57
CA PHE A 91 -11.56 -19.87 22.38
C PHE A 91 -12.04 -19.98 20.92
N VAL A 92 -12.41 -18.86 20.29
CA VAL A 92 -12.81 -18.84 18.87
C VAL A 92 -11.67 -19.33 17.99
N ALA A 93 -10.46 -18.83 18.21
CA ALA A 93 -9.27 -19.25 17.47
C ALA A 93 -9.01 -20.76 17.64
N GLN A 94 -9.18 -21.29 18.85
CA GLN A 94 -9.03 -22.72 19.12
C GLN A 94 -10.07 -23.56 18.37
N VAL A 95 -11.35 -23.19 18.44
CA VAL A 95 -12.44 -23.89 17.74
C VAL A 95 -12.19 -23.89 16.24
N GLN A 96 -11.92 -22.72 15.66
CA GLN A 96 -11.64 -22.58 14.23
C GLN A 96 -10.41 -23.38 13.80
N ALA A 97 -9.30 -23.30 14.54
CA ALA A 97 -8.07 -24.00 14.19
C ALA A 97 -8.26 -25.52 14.17
N ARG A 98 -8.94 -26.07 15.17
CA ARG A 98 -9.18 -27.52 15.28
C ARG A 98 -10.14 -28.04 14.21
N THR A 99 -11.26 -27.36 14.00
CA THR A 99 -12.20 -27.71 12.91
C THR A 99 -11.52 -27.64 11.54
N THR A 100 -10.71 -26.60 11.31
CA THR A 100 -9.99 -26.41 10.05
C THR A 100 -8.94 -27.51 9.84
N ASP A 101 -8.18 -27.88 10.87
CA ASP A 101 -7.19 -28.95 10.80
C ASP A 101 -7.82 -30.32 10.50
N ALA A 102 -8.97 -30.62 11.12
CA ALA A 102 -9.73 -31.85 10.84
C ALA A 102 -10.16 -31.93 9.36
N LEU A 103 -10.70 -30.83 8.83
CA LEU A 103 -11.15 -30.77 7.44
C LEU A 103 -9.98 -30.80 6.46
N LEU A 104 -8.90 -30.09 6.72
CA LEU A 104 -7.70 -30.14 5.87
C LEU A 104 -7.14 -31.56 5.77
N ARG A 105 -7.07 -32.28 6.90
CA ARG A 105 -6.65 -33.70 6.89
C ARG A 105 -7.59 -34.57 6.08
N TYR A 106 -8.90 -34.36 6.20
CA TYR A 106 -9.90 -35.05 5.39
C TYR A 106 -9.68 -34.80 3.89
N PHE A 107 -9.64 -33.54 3.43
CA PHE A 107 -9.46 -33.23 2.00
C PHE A 107 -8.12 -33.71 1.44
N LEU A 108 -7.02 -33.52 2.19
CA LEU A 108 -5.70 -34.01 1.77
C LEU A 108 -5.69 -35.54 1.66
N SER A 109 -6.41 -36.26 2.52
CA SER A 109 -6.53 -37.72 2.43
C SER A 109 -7.33 -38.20 1.21
N HIS A 110 -8.16 -37.34 0.63
CA HIS A 110 -8.85 -37.58 -0.65
C HIS A 110 -8.07 -37.01 -1.84
N GLY A 111 -6.79 -36.67 -1.68
CA GLY A 111 -6.00 -36.17 -2.80
C GLY A 111 -6.36 -34.73 -3.21
N VAL A 112 -7.15 -34.00 -2.42
CA VAL A 112 -7.51 -32.61 -2.70
C VAL A 112 -6.51 -31.70 -1.98
N TYR A 113 -5.71 -30.97 -2.76
CA TYR A 113 -4.78 -29.99 -2.20
C TYR A 113 -5.48 -28.64 -1.99
N VAL A 114 -5.54 -28.23 -0.71
CA VAL A 114 -6.12 -26.97 -0.30
C VAL A 114 -5.34 -26.34 0.85
N ARG A 115 -5.13 -25.03 0.78
CA ARG A 115 -4.51 -24.22 1.84
C ARG A 115 -5.56 -23.78 2.85
N ARG A 116 -5.11 -23.44 4.06
CA ARG A 116 -5.97 -23.07 5.19
C ARG A 116 -6.92 -21.90 4.85
N ASP A 117 -6.44 -20.91 4.11
CA ASP A 117 -7.14 -19.71 3.68
C ASP A 117 -8.18 -19.95 2.57
N GLU A 118 -8.01 -21.00 1.78
CA GLU A 118 -8.86 -21.35 0.63
C GLU A 118 -9.80 -22.55 0.91
N LEU A 119 -9.83 -23.05 2.15
CA LEU A 119 -10.67 -24.19 2.54
C LEU A 119 -12.15 -24.00 2.19
N SER A 120 -12.67 -22.76 2.14
CA SER A 120 -14.07 -22.49 1.76
C SER A 120 -14.42 -22.97 0.37
N GLU A 121 -13.44 -23.04 -0.54
CA GLU A 121 -13.66 -23.49 -1.90
C GLU A 121 -13.71 -25.02 -1.96
N ALA A 122 -12.86 -25.72 -1.19
CA ALA A 122 -12.90 -27.18 -1.07
C ALA A 122 -14.23 -27.70 -0.51
N VAL A 123 -14.82 -27.00 0.46
CA VAL A 123 -16.12 -27.41 1.02
C VAL A 123 -17.29 -27.16 0.05
N THR A 124 -17.06 -26.53 -1.12
CA THR A 124 -18.08 -26.42 -2.19
C THR A 124 -17.97 -27.49 -3.26
N PHE A 125 -17.01 -28.41 -3.14
CA PHE A 125 -16.82 -29.47 -4.12
C PHE A 125 -17.94 -30.51 -4.00
N ASP A 126 -18.58 -30.85 -5.13
CA ASP A 126 -19.76 -31.71 -5.16
C ASP A 126 -19.47 -33.13 -4.63
N GLU A 127 -18.27 -33.66 -4.92
CA GLU A 127 -17.88 -35.04 -4.55
C GLU A 127 -17.82 -35.29 -3.04
N HIS A 128 -17.68 -34.23 -2.22
CA HIS A 128 -17.59 -34.36 -0.77
C HIS A 128 -18.86 -33.89 -0.04
N GLN A 129 -19.89 -33.39 -0.75
CA GLN A 129 -21.08 -32.83 -0.12
C GLN A 129 -21.81 -33.84 0.76
N GLU A 130 -21.94 -35.10 0.30
CA GLU A 130 -22.63 -36.15 1.05
C GLU A 130 -22.03 -36.35 2.46
N PHE A 131 -20.70 -36.38 2.57
CA PHE A 131 -20.02 -36.45 3.86
C PHE A 131 -20.18 -35.16 4.67
N LEU A 132 -20.01 -34.00 4.03
CA LEU A 132 -20.07 -32.69 4.71
C LEU A 132 -21.46 -32.40 5.29
N GLU A 133 -22.53 -32.86 4.64
CA GLU A 133 -23.90 -32.76 5.16
C GLU A 133 -24.06 -33.50 6.50
N THR A 134 -23.31 -34.60 6.72
CA THR A 134 -23.32 -35.32 8.00
C THR A 134 -22.74 -34.52 9.16
N LEU A 135 -21.99 -33.46 8.88
CA LEU A 135 -21.37 -32.54 9.85
C LEU A 135 -22.21 -31.27 10.09
N GLY A 136 -23.34 -31.12 9.40
CA GLY A 136 -24.13 -29.88 9.41
C GLY A 136 -24.56 -29.44 10.82
N ARG A 137 -24.95 -30.39 11.68
CA ARG A 137 -25.37 -30.09 13.07
C ARG A 137 -24.21 -29.58 13.92
N GLU A 138 -23.03 -30.18 13.76
CA GLU A 138 -21.82 -29.81 14.47
C GLU A 138 -21.29 -28.45 14.00
N PHE A 139 -21.34 -28.17 12.69
CA PHE A 139 -21.01 -26.86 12.15
C PHE A 139 -21.96 -25.77 12.63
N GLU A 140 -23.26 -26.04 12.74
CA GLU A 140 -24.22 -25.08 13.30
C GLU A 140 -23.88 -24.73 14.76
N ALA A 141 -23.52 -25.73 15.56
CA ALA A 141 -23.14 -25.55 16.96
C ALA A 141 -21.87 -24.70 17.12
N THR A 142 -20.83 -24.96 16.32
CA THR A 142 -19.59 -24.16 16.36
C THR A 142 -19.80 -22.75 15.82
N THR A 143 -20.55 -22.58 14.73
CA THR A 143 -20.89 -21.26 14.15
C THR A 143 -21.64 -20.40 15.14
N ARG A 144 -22.63 -20.98 15.84
CA ARG A 144 -23.41 -20.28 16.85
C ARG A 144 -22.52 -19.77 18.00
N ALA A 145 -21.59 -20.60 18.47
CA ALA A 145 -20.66 -20.22 19.52
C ALA A 145 -19.69 -19.11 19.08
N ILE A 146 -19.15 -19.20 17.85
CA ILE A 146 -18.28 -18.15 17.29
C ILE A 146 -19.04 -16.82 17.17
N LYS A 147 -20.27 -16.86 16.63
CA LYS A 147 -21.09 -15.66 16.48
C LYS A 147 -21.39 -14.99 17.83
N LEU A 148 -21.76 -15.77 18.84
CA LEU A 148 -21.97 -15.26 20.20
C LEU A 148 -20.71 -14.61 20.79
N ALA A 149 -19.55 -15.25 20.60
CA ALA A 149 -18.28 -14.72 21.10
C ALA A 149 -17.86 -13.41 20.40
N VAL A 150 -18.13 -13.27 19.09
CA VAL A 150 -17.83 -12.05 18.31
C VAL A 150 -18.83 -10.93 18.61
N ASP A 151 -20.13 -11.24 18.68
CA ASP A 151 -21.19 -10.24 18.85
C ASP A 151 -21.25 -9.68 20.28
N ILE A 152 -21.00 -10.52 21.29
CA ILE A 152 -21.17 -10.17 22.71
C ILE A 152 -19.81 -9.95 23.42
N GLY A 153 -18.69 -10.37 22.81
CA GLY A 153 -17.36 -10.30 23.44
C GLY A 153 -17.19 -11.23 24.65
N SER A 154 -18.17 -12.08 24.92
CA SER A 154 -18.15 -13.09 25.97
C SER A 154 -19.03 -14.28 25.60
N ILE A 155 -18.71 -15.46 26.14
CA ILE A 155 -19.43 -16.70 25.87
C ILE A 155 -19.55 -17.51 27.17
N SER A 156 -20.72 -18.09 27.42
CA SER A 156 -20.98 -18.88 28.62
C SER A 156 -20.25 -20.23 28.58
N LEU A 157 -20.02 -20.83 29.76
CA LEU A 157 -19.38 -22.14 29.88
C LEU A 157 -20.16 -23.23 29.13
N ALA A 158 -21.49 -23.20 29.19
CA ALA A 158 -22.36 -24.19 28.53
C ALA A 158 -22.22 -24.12 27.01
N GLU A 159 -22.18 -22.91 26.43
CA GLU A 159 -21.92 -22.74 25.00
C GLU A 159 -20.50 -23.17 24.60
N LYS A 160 -19.49 -22.92 25.45
CA LYS A 160 -18.13 -23.41 25.20
C LYS A 160 -18.09 -24.93 25.16
N GLU A 161 -18.67 -25.60 26.15
CA GLU A 161 -18.74 -27.06 26.21
C GLU A 161 -19.46 -27.66 25.01
N LYS A 162 -20.61 -27.09 24.64
CA LYS A 162 -21.38 -27.54 23.47
C LYS A 162 -20.59 -27.41 22.17
N ALA A 163 -19.89 -26.29 21.97
CA ALA A 163 -19.06 -26.09 20.79
C ALA A 163 -17.85 -27.04 20.77
N MET A 164 -17.21 -27.28 21.91
CA MET A 164 -16.09 -28.23 21.99
C MET A 164 -16.53 -29.67 21.72
N LEU A 165 -17.70 -30.10 22.21
CA LEU A 165 -18.28 -31.40 21.86
C LEU A 165 -18.52 -31.54 20.36
N ALA A 166 -19.02 -30.48 19.72
CA ALA A 166 -19.18 -30.45 18.26
C ALA A 166 -17.84 -30.55 17.52
N VAL A 167 -16.79 -29.87 18.00
CA VAL A 167 -15.43 -29.99 17.43
C VAL A 167 -14.91 -31.43 17.53
N TYR A 168 -15.04 -32.07 18.69
CA TYR A 168 -14.62 -33.47 18.85
C TYR A 168 -15.36 -34.42 17.92
N GLU A 169 -16.65 -34.20 17.72
CA GLU A 169 -17.46 -35.02 16.82
C GLU A 169 -17.08 -34.80 15.34
N ILE A 170 -16.76 -33.56 14.94
CA ILE A 170 -16.18 -33.26 13.62
C ILE A 170 -14.84 -34.00 13.44
N GLU A 171 -13.92 -33.88 14.40
CA GLU A 171 -12.62 -34.56 14.34
C GLU A 171 -12.79 -36.08 14.22
N ARG A 172 -13.70 -36.66 15.01
CA ARG A 172 -14.01 -38.10 14.98
C ARG A 172 -14.53 -38.51 13.61
N LYS A 173 -15.55 -37.83 13.08
CA LYS A 173 -16.16 -38.13 11.77
C LYS A 173 -15.18 -37.93 10.61
N CYS A 174 -14.34 -36.89 10.64
CA CYS A 174 -13.27 -36.69 9.66
C CYS A 174 -12.22 -37.79 9.73
N SER A 175 -11.79 -38.19 10.93
CA SER A 175 -10.82 -39.28 11.10
C SER A 175 -11.35 -40.66 10.70
N ALA A 176 -12.66 -40.87 10.81
CA ALA A 176 -13.31 -42.13 10.43
C ALA A 176 -13.48 -42.27 8.92
N ASN A 177 -13.51 -41.15 8.19
CA ASN A 177 -13.69 -41.11 6.74
C ASN A 177 -12.45 -40.55 6.04
N LEU A 178 -11.25 -41.00 6.41
CA LEU A 178 -10.03 -40.61 5.67
C LEU A 178 -9.92 -41.42 4.37
N GLY A 179 -9.50 -40.76 3.30
CA GLY A 179 -9.21 -41.38 2.01
C GLY A 179 -7.84 -42.07 1.97
N GLU A 180 -7.57 -42.78 0.88
CA GLU A 180 -6.35 -43.58 0.70
C GLU A 180 -5.09 -42.73 0.44
N ARG A 181 -5.25 -41.43 0.13
CA ARG A 181 -4.17 -40.53 -0.33
C ARG A 181 -3.61 -39.66 0.78
N GLY A 182 -3.68 -40.10 2.04
CA GLY A 182 -3.18 -39.38 3.21
C GLY A 182 -1.70 -38.95 3.15
N GLN A 183 -0.90 -39.60 2.28
CA GLN A 183 0.49 -39.24 2.04
C GLN A 183 0.67 -37.87 1.35
N LEU A 184 -0.38 -37.35 0.68
CA LEU A 184 -0.33 -36.05 0.01
C LEU A 184 0.03 -34.92 0.99
N ALA A 185 -0.44 -35.00 2.23
CA ALA A 185 -0.09 -34.03 3.27
C ALA A 185 1.42 -33.98 3.55
N ASN A 186 2.07 -35.14 3.61
CA ASN A 186 3.51 -35.23 3.84
C ASN A 186 4.31 -34.73 2.63
N GLU A 187 3.86 -35.07 1.41
CA GLU A 187 4.51 -34.58 0.18
C GLU A 187 4.32 -33.07 0.00
N ALA A 188 3.17 -32.51 0.39
CA ALA A 188 2.96 -31.06 0.40
C ALA A 188 3.93 -30.33 1.34
N VAL A 189 4.17 -30.88 2.54
CA VAL A 189 5.17 -30.35 3.48
C VAL A 189 6.58 -30.49 2.91
N SER A 190 6.90 -31.63 2.30
CA SER A 190 8.18 -31.88 1.63
C SER A 190 8.44 -30.89 0.50
N LEU A 191 7.44 -30.62 -0.34
CA LEU A 191 7.49 -29.62 -1.40
C LEU A 191 7.74 -28.21 -0.84
N GLY A 192 7.00 -27.82 0.20
CA GLY A 192 7.21 -26.55 0.88
C GLY A 192 8.62 -26.39 1.45
N SER A 193 9.18 -27.44 2.05
CA SER A 193 10.56 -27.44 2.57
C SER A 193 11.61 -27.35 1.46
N THR A 194 11.34 -27.97 0.30
CA THR A 194 12.21 -27.91 -0.89
C THR A 194 12.27 -26.49 -1.45
N ILE A 195 11.14 -25.78 -1.45
CA ILE A 195 11.06 -24.39 -1.88
C ILE A 195 11.69 -23.45 -0.84
N ALA A 196 11.52 -23.72 0.45
CA ALA A 196 12.14 -22.93 1.51
C ALA A 196 13.68 -23.05 1.51
N SER A 197 14.21 -24.19 1.08
CA SER A 197 15.66 -24.44 0.95
C SER A 197 16.25 -23.95 -0.38
N TRP A 198 15.48 -23.19 -1.18
CA TRP A 198 15.95 -22.64 -2.44
C TRP A 198 17.23 -21.81 -2.26
N PRO A 199 18.27 -22.02 -3.09
CA PRO A 199 19.54 -21.32 -2.93
C PRO A 199 19.34 -19.82 -3.10
N LYS A 200 19.83 -19.03 -2.14
CA LYS A 200 19.79 -17.56 -2.22
C LYS A 200 20.82 -17.05 -3.22
N ALA A 201 20.45 -16.05 -4.02
CA ALA A 201 21.36 -15.37 -4.94
C ALA A 201 22.61 -14.83 -4.21
N PRO A 202 23.82 -15.01 -4.79
CA PRO A 202 25.04 -14.46 -4.21
C PRO A 202 25.04 -12.92 -4.33
N ASN A 203 25.52 -12.25 -3.28
CA ASN A 203 25.77 -10.81 -3.32
C ASN A 203 27.15 -10.52 -3.94
N PHE A 204 27.20 -9.68 -4.96
CA PHE A 204 28.43 -9.26 -5.65
C PHE A 204 29.00 -7.93 -5.17
N VAL A 205 28.41 -7.30 -4.14
CA VAL A 205 28.92 -6.03 -3.57
C VAL A 205 30.33 -6.20 -2.99
N ALA A 206 30.61 -7.29 -2.27
CA ALA A 206 31.94 -7.52 -1.69
C ALA A 206 33.07 -7.62 -2.74
N PRO A 207 32.97 -8.45 -3.81
CA PRO A 207 33.99 -8.47 -4.87
C PRO A 207 34.04 -7.14 -5.64
N PHE A 208 32.92 -6.42 -5.76
CA PHE A 208 32.90 -5.08 -6.35
C PHE A 208 33.71 -4.07 -5.52
N LEU A 209 33.49 -4.00 -4.20
CA LEU A 209 34.25 -3.12 -3.30
C LEU A 209 35.74 -3.48 -3.27
N ALA A 210 36.07 -4.77 -3.28
CA ALA A 210 37.46 -5.22 -3.38
C ALA A 210 38.12 -4.74 -4.69
N SER A 211 37.38 -4.76 -5.81
CA SER A 211 37.86 -4.26 -7.10
C SER A 211 38.02 -2.73 -7.12
N LEU A 212 37.15 -1.97 -6.43
CA LEU A 212 37.33 -0.53 -6.25
C LEU A 212 38.58 -0.21 -5.42
N LEU A 213 38.83 -0.97 -4.35
CA LEU A 213 40.05 -0.85 -3.55
C LEU A 213 41.29 -1.17 -4.40
N GLY A 214 41.22 -2.20 -5.24
CA GLY A 214 42.27 -2.51 -6.20
C GLY A 214 42.54 -1.37 -7.18
N SER A 215 41.48 -0.74 -7.72
CA SER A 215 41.58 0.44 -8.60
C SER A 215 42.25 1.62 -7.89
N PHE A 216 41.93 1.83 -6.61
CA PHE A 216 42.54 2.87 -5.79
C PHE A 216 44.04 2.62 -5.55
N PHE A 217 44.46 1.38 -5.30
CA PHE A 217 45.89 1.06 -5.19
C PHE A 217 46.66 1.27 -6.51
N ILE A 218 46.04 0.97 -7.66
CA ILE A 218 46.64 1.29 -8.98
C ILE A 218 46.83 2.80 -9.14
N PHE A 219 45.85 3.60 -8.70
CA PHE A 219 45.93 5.05 -8.70
C PHE A 219 47.05 5.58 -7.76
N LEU A 220 47.22 4.99 -6.58
CA LEU A 220 48.31 5.31 -5.63
C LEU A 220 49.69 4.74 -6.00
N ASN A 221 49.92 4.40 -7.27
CA ASN A 221 51.17 3.83 -7.79
C ASN A 221 51.55 2.43 -7.27
N ASN A 222 50.63 1.71 -6.62
CA ASN A 222 50.82 0.35 -6.11
C ASN A 222 50.12 -0.70 -7.00
N VAL A 223 50.58 -0.80 -8.26
CA VAL A 223 50.04 -1.73 -9.27
C VAL A 223 49.99 -3.21 -8.83
N PRO A 224 51.03 -3.81 -8.24
CA PRO A 224 50.99 -5.23 -7.89
C PRO A 224 49.90 -5.54 -6.85
N ILE A 225 49.72 -4.63 -5.87
CA ILE A 225 48.67 -4.75 -4.85
C ILE A 225 47.30 -4.63 -5.50
N GLY A 226 47.12 -3.67 -6.41
CA GLY A 226 45.88 -3.50 -7.16
C GLY A 226 45.47 -4.73 -7.96
N LEU A 227 46.41 -5.35 -8.68
CA LEU A 227 46.17 -6.57 -9.46
C LEU A 227 45.75 -7.76 -8.58
N VAL A 228 46.35 -7.92 -7.39
CA VAL A 228 45.96 -8.95 -6.43
C VAL A 228 44.48 -8.79 -6.04
N PHE A 229 44.04 -7.58 -5.72
CA PHE A 229 42.63 -7.32 -5.38
C PHE A 229 41.67 -7.69 -6.52
N PHE A 230 42.02 -7.38 -7.77
CA PHE A 230 41.21 -7.77 -8.92
C PHE A 230 41.16 -9.29 -9.10
N VAL A 231 42.30 -9.98 -9.09
CA VAL A 231 42.34 -11.44 -9.26
C VAL A 231 41.54 -12.12 -8.16
N THR A 232 41.69 -11.70 -6.90
CA THR A 232 40.90 -12.24 -5.79
C THR A 232 39.41 -11.95 -5.93
N ALA A 233 39.03 -10.73 -6.34
CA ALA A 233 37.62 -10.37 -6.53
C ALA A 233 36.95 -11.18 -7.67
N PHE A 234 37.63 -11.32 -8.81
CA PHE A 234 37.13 -12.07 -9.97
C PHE A 234 37.06 -13.58 -9.69
N THR A 235 38.10 -14.17 -9.09
CA THR A 235 38.09 -15.59 -8.73
C THR A 235 37.02 -15.90 -7.68
N TYR A 236 36.86 -15.05 -6.66
CA TYR A 236 35.79 -15.18 -5.67
C TYR A 236 34.40 -15.04 -6.29
N GLY A 237 34.18 -14.02 -7.13
CA GLY A 237 32.92 -13.81 -7.84
C GLY A 237 32.54 -14.98 -8.75
N PHE A 238 33.51 -15.49 -9.52
CA PHE A 238 33.35 -16.66 -10.39
C PHE A 238 33.04 -17.93 -9.60
N PHE A 239 33.75 -18.18 -8.49
CA PHE A 239 33.47 -19.31 -7.61
C PHE A 239 32.06 -19.26 -7.01
N ARG A 240 31.62 -18.08 -6.53
CA ARG A 240 30.27 -17.89 -5.98
C ARG A 240 29.18 -18.10 -7.03
N LEU A 241 29.38 -17.59 -8.25
CA LEU A 241 28.45 -17.77 -9.36
C LEU A 241 28.34 -19.24 -9.79
N THR A 242 29.46 -19.93 -9.96
CA THR A 242 29.48 -21.35 -10.35
C THR A 242 28.90 -22.25 -9.24
N SER A 243 29.23 -21.98 -7.97
CA SER A 243 28.65 -22.69 -6.82
C SER A 243 27.14 -22.50 -6.74
N PHE A 244 26.65 -21.27 -6.93
CA PHE A 244 25.22 -20.98 -6.98
C PHE A 244 24.52 -21.72 -8.13
N ASN A 245 25.08 -21.70 -9.35
CA ASN A 245 24.49 -22.39 -10.49
C ASN A 245 24.41 -23.90 -10.27
N LYS A 246 25.44 -24.52 -9.69
CA LYS A 246 25.43 -25.95 -9.32
C LYS A 246 24.33 -26.25 -8.29
N LYS A 247 24.22 -25.44 -7.24
CA LYS A 247 23.17 -25.58 -6.21
C LYS A 247 21.77 -25.37 -6.79
N LYS A 248 21.61 -24.39 -7.69
CA LYS A 248 20.34 -24.12 -8.38
C LYS A 248 19.92 -25.30 -9.25
N ALA A 249 20.84 -25.90 -10.01
CA ALA A 249 20.54 -27.08 -10.82
C ALA A 249 20.04 -28.25 -9.96
N ALA A 250 20.74 -28.56 -8.86
CA ALA A 250 20.32 -29.60 -7.92
C ALA A 250 18.96 -29.27 -7.25
N ALA A 251 18.71 -28.00 -6.92
CA ALA A 251 17.44 -27.56 -6.34
C ALA A 251 16.27 -27.67 -7.34
N VAL A 252 16.49 -27.37 -8.62
CA VAL A 252 15.50 -27.54 -9.69
C VAL A 252 15.14 -29.01 -9.88
N GLU A 253 16.14 -29.90 -9.87
CA GLU A 253 15.93 -31.34 -9.96
C GLU A 253 15.15 -31.88 -8.75
N ALA A 254 15.55 -31.48 -7.53
CA ALA A 254 14.85 -31.85 -6.30
C ALA A 254 13.40 -31.35 -6.29
N LEU A 255 13.16 -30.12 -6.76
CA LEU A 255 11.83 -29.55 -6.89
C LEU A 255 10.99 -30.33 -7.92
N GLY A 256 11.59 -30.71 -9.06
CA GLY A 256 10.93 -31.55 -10.06
C GLY A 256 10.53 -32.91 -9.51
N ALA A 257 11.42 -33.57 -8.76
CA ALA A 257 11.13 -34.85 -8.11
C ALA A 257 10.04 -34.73 -7.02
N ALA A 258 10.05 -33.64 -6.24
CA ALA A 258 9.02 -33.36 -5.24
C ALA A 258 7.65 -33.09 -5.88
N ASN A 259 7.61 -32.30 -6.97
CA ASN A 259 6.39 -32.07 -7.74
C ASN A 259 5.84 -33.38 -8.32
N ALA A 260 6.69 -34.25 -8.88
CA ALA A 260 6.25 -35.52 -9.44
C ALA A 260 5.61 -36.45 -8.38
N ARG A 261 6.18 -36.51 -7.17
CA ARG A 261 5.57 -37.27 -6.05
C ARG A 261 4.23 -36.66 -5.63
N PHE A 262 4.17 -35.34 -5.52
CA PHE A 262 2.94 -34.63 -5.20
C PHE A 262 1.84 -34.87 -6.24
N ASP A 263 2.18 -34.74 -7.53
CA ASP A 263 1.27 -34.97 -8.67
C ASP A 263 0.72 -36.39 -8.71
N SER A 264 1.53 -37.38 -8.31
CA SER A 264 1.09 -38.79 -8.29
C SER A 264 -0.05 -39.06 -7.30
N LEU A 265 -0.21 -38.20 -6.28
CA LEU A 265 -1.22 -38.33 -5.23
C LEU A 265 -2.37 -37.32 -5.38
N LEU A 266 -2.20 -36.32 -6.25
CA LEU A 266 -3.14 -35.24 -6.45
C LEU A 266 -4.34 -35.69 -7.30
N GLU A 267 -5.55 -35.36 -6.84
CA GLU A 267 -6.82 -35.62 -7.52
C GLU A 267 -7.45 -34.30 -7.99
N ALA A 268 -7.45 -33.28 -7.12
CA ALA A 268 -7.86 -31.93 -7.44
C ALA A 268 -6.96 -30.88 -6.77
N GLU A 269 -6.55 -29.87 -7.53
CA GLU A 269 -5.79 -28.73 -7.04
C GLU A 269 -6.69 -27.51 -6.97
N ILE A 270 -7.06 -27.12 -5.74
CA ILE A 270 -7.89 -25.95 -5.49
C ILE A 270 -6.99 -24.74 -5.20
N SER A 271 -5.94 -24.97 -4.44
CA SER A 271 -4.98 -23.93 -4.07
C SER A 271 -3.76 -23.91 -4.97
N PRO A 272 -3.24 -22.73 -5.36
CA PRO A 272 -2.01 -22.65 -6.14
C PRO A 272 -0.83 -23.17 -5.31
N ARG A 273 0.00 -24.01 -5.95
CA ARG A 273 1.24 -24.48 -5.35
C ARG A 273 2.18 -23.33 -4.99
N PRO A 274 2.97 -23.48 -3.93
CA PRO A 274 4.08 -22.57 -3.68
C PRO A 274 5.07 -22.63 -4.84
N THR A 275 5.47 -21.47 -5.34
CA THR A 275 6.51 -21.33 -6.37
C THR A 275 7.72 -20.62 -5.78
N PRO A 276 8.95 -20.98 -6.17
CA PRO A 276 10.13 -20.23 -5.77
C PRO A 276 10.02 -18.78 -6.27
N ASN A 277 10.43 -17.81 -5.45
CA ASN A 277 10.41 -16.40 -5.83
C ASN A 277 11.33 -16.15 -7.04
N GLU A 278 10.75 -15.64 -8.13
CA GLU A 278 11.41 -15.43 -9.43
C GLU A 278 12.43 -14.27 -9.44
N SER A 279 12.78 -13.69 -8.29
CA SER A 279 13.72 -12.56 -8.17
C SER A 279 15.18 -12.91 -8.55
N ASP A 280 15.45 -14.18 -8.84
CA ASP A 280 16.78 -14.75 -9.07
C ASP A 280 17.15 -14.95 -10.56
N SER A 281 16.31 -14.48 -11.50
CA SER A 281 16.58 -14.57 -12.94
C SER A 281 17.77 -13.69 -13.39
N LEU A 282 18.05 -12.61 -12.66
CA LEU A 282 19.04 -11.59 -13.04
C LEU A 282 20.44 -11.81 -12.45
N VAL A 283 20.74 -12.96 -11.82
CA VAL A 283 22.04 -13.18 -11.14
C VAL A 283 23.21 -13.12 -12.14
N ARG A 284 23.05 -13.69 -13.33
CA ARG A 284 24.07 -13.66 -14.39
C ARG A 284 24.26 -12.24 -14.94
N GLU A 285 23.17 -11.49 -15.12
CA GLU A 285 23.21 -10.10 -15.58
C GLU A 285 23.86 -9.18 -14.56
N LYS A 286 23.53 -9.33 -13.28
CA LYS A 286 24.18 -8.59 -12.18
C LYS A 286 25.67 -8.89 -12.13
N ALA A 287 26.06 -10.16 -12.22
CA ALA A 287 27.46 -10.54 -12.26
C ALA A 287 28.21 -9.92 -13.44
N ALA A 288 27.60 -9.91 -14.63
CA ALA A 288 28.15 -9.29 -15.83
C ALA A 288 28.28 -7.76 -15.68
N LEU A 289 27.26 -7.10 -15.15
CA LEU A 289 27.26 -5.64 -14.92
C LEU A 289 28.36 -5.24 -13.94
N PHE A 290 28.51 -5.97 -12.83
CA PHE A 290 29.61 -5.71 -11.89
C PHE A 290 30.97 -5.94 -12.54
N ALA A 291 31.14 -7.01 -13.33
CA ALA A 291 32.40 -7.26 -14.04
C ALA A 291 32.74 -6.17 -15.08
N VAL A 292 31.74 -5.66 -15.81
CA VAL A 292 31.94 -4.54 -16.74
C VAL A 292 32.32 -3.27 -15.98
N LEU A 293 31.60 -2.96 -14.89
CA LEU A 293 31.86 -1.77 -14.10
C LEU A 293 33.27 -1.78 -13.48
N THR A 294 33.74 -2.93 -12.99
CA THR A 294 35.10 -3.05 -12.46
C THR A 294 36.17 -2.86 -13.53
N ILE A 295 35.96 -3.38 -14.74
CA ILE A 295 36.87 -3.15 -15.88
C ILE A 295 36.91 -1.66 -16.26
N VAL A 296 35.75 -1.00 -16.35
CA VAL A 296 35.68 0.43 -16.69
C VAL A 296 36.41 1.29 -15.66
N VAL A 297 36.21 1.04 -14.36
CA VAL A 297 36.89 1.78 -13.29
C VAL A 297 38.40 1.52 -13.30
N ALA A 298 38.83 0.28 -13.55
CA ALA A 298 40.25 -0.06 -13.68
C ALA A 298 40.93 0.69 -14.84
N LEU A 299 40.27 0.72 -16.01
CA LEU A 299 40.75 1.44 -17.19
C LEU A 299 40.82 2.95 -16.94
N PHE A 300 39.81 3.51 -16.27
CA PHE A 300 39.79 4.93 -15.91
C PHE A 300 40.92 5.31 -14.95
N ALA A 301 41.17 4.48 -13.92
CA ALA A 301 42.28 4.67 -12.99
C ALA A 301 43.65 4.60 -13.70
N GLY A 302 43.81 3.66 -14.63
CA GLY A 302 45.01 3.54 -15.48
C GLY A 302 45.21 4.75 -16.40
N TYR A 303 44.14 5.25 -17.02
CA TYR A 303 44.19 6.41 -17.91
C TYR A 303 44.63 7.69 -17.17
N HIS A 304 44.04 7.98 -16.01
CA HIS A 304 44.41 9.15 -15.22
C HIS A 304 45.85 9.08 -14.71
N ARG A 305 46.31 7.90 -14.32
CA ARG A 305 47.72 7.68 -14.00
C ARG A 305 48.63 8.05 -15.17
N THR A 306 48.35 7.57 -16.38
CA THR A 306 49.20 7.89 -17.55
C THR A 306 49.19 9.38 -17.89
N GLN A 307 48.10 10.10 -17.62
CA GLN A 307 48.07 11.56 -17.76
C GLN A 307 48.90 12.28 -16.70
N ASP A 308 48.87 11.83 -15.44
CA ASP A 308 49.67 12.43 -14.37
C ASP A 308 51.17 12.16 -14.56
N ASP A 309 51.56 10.94 -14.98
CA ASP A 309 52.95 10.61 -15.35
C ASP A 309 53.42 11.49 -16.53
N ASN A 310 52.58 11.68 -17.55
CA ASN A 310 52.88 12.57 -18.69
C ASN A 310 52.94 14.06 -18.30
N ARG A 311 52.11 14.51 -17.35
CA ARG A 311 52.14 15.88 -16.81
C ARG A 311 53.40 16.14 -16.00
N GLN A 312 53.82 15.20 -15.16
CA GLN A 312 55.07 15.32 -14.40
C GLN A 312 56.31 15.28 -15.32
N ALA A 313 56.30 14.47 -16.37
CA ALA A 313 57.34 14.48 -17.40
C ALA A 313 57.40 15.82 -18.17
N ALA A 314 56.26 16.46 -18.45
CA ALA A 314 56.19 17.76 -19.09
C ALA A 314 56.63 18.93 -18.18
N VAL A 315 56.38 18.86 -16.87
CA VAL A 315 56.84 19.88 -15.90
C VAL A 315 58.36 19.77 -15.64
N SER A 316 58.94 18.59 -15.81
CA SER A 316 60.38 18.36 -15.62
C SER A 316 61.26 18.84 -16.79
N SER A 317 60.67 19.34 -17.88
CA SER A 317 61.37 19.75 -19.11
C SER A 317 61.27 21.25 -19.45
N GLY A 318 60.72 22.07 -18.54
CA GLY A 318 60.66 23.53 -18.69
C GLY A 318 61.78 24.24 -17.94
N THR A 319 62.80 24.68 -18.65
CA THR A 319 63.95 25.46 -18.14
C THR A 319 63.57 26.93 -17.85
N ASP A 320 64.21 27.48 -16.81
CA ASP A 320 64.13 28.83 -16.23
C ASP A 320 64.15 30.01 -17.21
N ILE A 321 63.38 31.10 -16.95
CA ILE A 321 63.73 32.55 -17.05
C ILE A 321 62.75 33.39 -16.17
N PRO A 322 63.17 34.49 -15.49
CA PRO A 322 62.55 34.98 -14.27
C PRO A 322 61.59 36.20 -14.40
N VAL A 323 60.94 36.44 -13.26
CA VAL A 323 60.03 37.50 -12.81
C VAL A 323 60.24 38.91 -13.39
N ALA A 324 59.14 39.55 -13.80
CA ALA A 324 58.99 41.01 -13.76
C ALA A 324 57.57 41.40 -13.27
N SER A 325 57.56 42.24 -12.25
CA SER A 325 56.43 42.92 -11.63
C SER A 325 55.89 44.04 -12.53
N ALA A 326 54.57 44.16 -12.67
CA ALA A 326 53.92 45.41 -13.02
C ALA A 326 52.47 45.42 -12.52
N ALA A 327 52.25 46.22 -11.48
CA ALA A 327 50.94 46.71 -11.10
C ALA A 327 50.44 47.68 -12.19
N GLY A 328 49.21 47.48 -12.65
CA GLY A 328 48.50 48.37 -13.55
C GLY A 328 47.01 48.23 -13.30
N ALA A 329 46.41 49.28 -12.74
CA ALA A 329 45.00 49.38 -12.42
C ALA A 329 44.17 49.83 -13.64
N ALA A 330 42.93 49.34 -13.66
CA ALA A 330 41.74 49.74 -14.44
C ALA A 330 41.64 49.26 -15.91
N PRO A 331 40.41 49.09 -16.46
CA PRO A 331 39.09 49.25 -15.85
C PRO A 331 38.30 47.94 -15.72
N ASP A 332 37.27 48.04 -14.89
CA ASP A 332 36.16 47.12 -14.68
C ASP A 332 35.48 46.77 -16.01
N ASP A 333 35.95 45.69 -16.65
CA ASP A 333 35.29 45.13 -17.81
C ASP A 333 34.14 44.27 -17.29
N GLN A 334 32.92 44.81 -17.40
CA GLN A 334 31.67 44.11 -17.13
C GLN A 334 31.58 42.87 -18.00
N LEU A 335 32.22 41.78 -17.57
CA LEU A 335 31.88 40.46 -18.01
C LEU A 335 30.60 40.10 -17.28
N GLY A 336 29.49 40.59 -17.85
CA GLY A 336 28.13 40.31 -17.41
C GLY A 336 28.06 38.85 -16.99
N SER A 337 27.93 38.66 -15.67
CA SER A 337 27.57 37.37 -15.10
C SER A 337 26.44 36.86 -15.96
N ARG A 338 26.67 35.76 -16.68
CA ARG A 338 25.59 34.99 -17.32
C ARG A 338 24.74 34.46 -16.19
N HIS A 339 23.90 35.33 -15.63
CA HIS A 339 22.86 34.95 -14.71
C HIS A 339 22.00 33.97 -15.48
N SER A 340 21.92 32.74 -14.97
CA SER A 340 21.04 31.72 -15.53
C SER A 340 19.64 32.30 -15.59
N ASP A 341 19.09 32.47 -16.79
CA ASP A 341 17.71 32.94 -16.93
C ASP A 341 16.78 31.84 -16.39
N PHE A 342 16.08 32.14 -15.30
CA PHE A 342 15.18 31.21 -14.62
C PHE A 342 13.71 31.41 -15.03
N ARG A 343 13.40 32.32 -15.97
CA ARG A 343 12.02 32.60 -16.41
C ARG A 343 11.31 31.39 -16.99
N TRP A 344 12.05 30.39 -17.50
CA TRP A 344 11.49 29.12 -18.00
C TRP A 344 10.82 28.26 -16.91
N LEU A 345 11.07 28.58 -15.63
CA LEU A 345 10.43 27.92 -14.49
C LEU A 345 8.97 28.36 -14.33
N VAL A 346 8.64 29.60 -14.74
CA VAL A 346 7.30 30.18 -14.52
C VAL A 346 6.24 29.35 -15.23
N GLY A 347 5.20 28.95 -14.49
CA GLY A 347 4.13 28.07 -14.95
C GLY A 347 4.43 26.57 -14.91
N ARG A 348 5.63 26.14 -14.48
CA ARG A 348 5.93 24.73 -14.20
C ARG A 348 5.64 24.38 -12.74
N HIS A 349 5.44 23.09 -12.46
CA HIS A 349 5.31 22.62 -11.08
C HIS A 349 6.68 22.46 -10.40
N PRO A 350 6.81 22.88 -9.12
CA PRO A 350 8.02 22.70 -8.31
C PRO A 350 8.61 21.28 -8.35
N VAL A 351 7.78 20.24 -8.31
CA VAL A 351 8.21 18.83 -8.34
C VAL A 351 8.95 18.45 -9.64
N ASP A 352 8.60 19.08 -10.75
CA ASP A 352 9.20 18.79 -12.06
C ASP A 352 10.55 19.48 -12.24
N VAL A 353 10.78 20.61 -11.55
CA VAL A 353 11.98 21.43 -11.72
C VAL A 353 13.08 21.11 -10.71
N VAL A 354 12.74 20.56 -9.55
CA VAL A 354 13.71 20.23 -8.48
C VAL A 354 14.74 19.17 -8.90
N THR A 355 14.43 18.39 -9.94
CA THR A 355 15.34 17.40 -10.54
C THR A 355 16.25 17.98 -11.63
N ASP A 356 15.96 19.20 -12.13
CA ASP A 356 16.75 19.86 -13.17
C ASP A 356 18.05 20.45 -12.58
N LYS A 357 19.18 20.12 -13.21
CA LYS A 357 20.51 20.60 -12.79
C LYS A 357 20.61 22.12 -12.83
N ARG A 358 19.91 22.79 -13.76
CA ARG A 358 19.90 24.27 -13.87
C ARG A 358 19.23 24.89 -12.66
N PHE A 359 18.10 24.34 -12.22
CA PHE A 359 17.43 24.77 -10.97
C PHE A 359 18.34 24.59 -9.75
N ARG A 360 19.06 23.46 -9.66
CA ARG A 360 20.00 23.18 -8.56
C ARG A 360 21.08 24.26 -8.40
N THR A 361 21.50 24.90 -9.49
CA THR A 361 22.58 25.90 -9.46
C THR A 361 22.26 27.13 -8.62
N ALA A 362 20.99 27.54 -8.54
CA ALA A 362 20.54 28.66 -7.71
C ALA A 362 20.76 28.42 -6.21
N PHE A 363 20.87 27.16 -5.79
CA PHE A 363 20.93 26.72 -4.39
C PHE A 363 22.27 26.03 -4.02
N ASN A 364 23.34 26.29 -4.78
CA ASN A 364 24.64 25.61 -4.57
C ASN A 364 25.26 25.85 -3.18
N HIS A 365 24.87 26.91 -2.48
CA HIS A 365 25.35 27.22 -1.14
C HIS A 365 24.74 26.32 -0.04
N MET A 366 23.78 25.48 -0.38
CA MET A 366 23.04 24.64 0.55
C MET A 366 23.70 23.28 0.84
N SER A 367 23.60 22.82 2.09
CA SER A 367 24.02 21.47 2.49
C SER A 367 23.16 20.39 1.79
N ARG A 368 23.75 19.20 1.56
CA ARG A 368 23.02 18.06 0.96
C ARG A 368 21.85 17.59 1.82
N ALA A 369 21.98 17.67 3.14
CA ALA A 369 20.93 17.28 4.08
C ALA A 369 19.72 18.23 4.01
N ASP A 370 19.97 19.54 3.97
CA ASP A 370 18.90 20.54 3.86
C ASP A 370 18.22 20.49 2.49
N TRP A 371 19.01 20.27 1.43
CA TRP A 371 18.48 20.07 0.08
C TRP A 371 17.49 18.90 0.00
N ASN A 372 17.84 17.74 0.57
CA ASN A 372 16.94 16.58 0.56
C ASN A 372 15.65 16.83 1.35
N LYS A 373 15.75 17.48 2.52
CA LYS A 373 14.58 17.84 3.34
C LYS A 373 13.64 18.81 2.63
N PHE A 374 14.21 19.75 1.88
CA PHE A 374 13.48 20.72 1.08
C PHE A 374 12.76 20.05 -0.11
N VAL A 375 13.47 19.22 -0.89
CA VAL A 375 12.89 18.54 -2.06
C VAL A 375 11.76 17.58 -1.67
N ASP A 376 11.89 16.85 -0.55
CA ASP A 376 10.83 16.00 0.01
C ASP A 376 9.51 16.76 0.27
N ARG A 377 9.62 18.08 0.52
CA ARG A 377 8.51 18.99 0.81
C ARG A 377 8.05 19.81 -0.39
N LEU A 378 8.48 19.47 -1.60
CA LEU A 378 7.95 20.03 -2.86
C LEU A 378 7.22 18.97 -3.70
N THR A 379 6.79 17.87 -3.06
CA THR A 379 6.17 16.71 -3.73
C THR A 379 4.72 16.99 -4.14
N VAL A 380 3.97 17.72 -3.32
CA VAL A 380 2.64 18.23 -3.65
C VAL A 380 2.76 19.75 -3.86
N SER A 381 2.33 20.26 -5.02
CA SER A 381 2.41 21.69 -5.34
C SER A 381 1.02 22.27 -5.62
N ASN A 382 0.87 23.58 -5.45
CA ASN A 382 -0.37 24.28 -5.74
C ASN A 382 -0.65 24.32 -7.27
N SER A 383 -1.89 24.65 -7.66
CA SER A 383 -2.30 24.76 -9.06
C SER A 383 -1.70 25.97 -9.79
N ALA A 384 -1.17 26.95 -9.05
CA ALA A 384 -0.54 28.15 -9.60
C ALA A 384 0.88 27.88 -10.16
N GLY A 385 1.52 26.77 -9.76
CA GLY A 385 2.88 26.45 -10.16
C GLY A 385 3.89 27.50 -9.67
N ILE A 386 5.03 27.61 -10.35
CA ILE A 386 6.04 28.63 -10.07
C ILE A 386 5.61 29.96 -10.68
N TYR A 387 5.64 31.03 -9.91
CA TYR A 387 5.18 32.37 -10.31
C TYR A 387 6.22 33.44 -10.01
N VAL A 388 6.02 34.65 -10.53
CA VAL A 388 6.88 35.80 -10.26
C VAL A 388 6.20 36.74 -9.26
N LYS A 389 6.92 37.13 -8.21
CA LYS A 389 6.47 38.09 -7.21
C LYS A 389 7.64 38.95 -6.73
N ASP A 390 7.47 40.27 -6.77
CA ASP A 390 8.43 41.26 -6.26
C ASP A 390 9.88 41.12 -6.82
N GLY A 391 10.03 40.71 -8.09
CA GLY A 391 11.34 40.47 -8.72
C GLY A 391 11.99 39.12 -8.35
N TYR A 392 11.20 38.20 -7.80
CA TYR A 392 11.59 36.84 -7.46
C TYR A 392 10.72 35.82 -8.17
N ILE A 393 11.33 34.70 -8.57
CA ILE A 393 10.66 33.50 -9.04
C ILE A 393 10.40 32.61 -7.83
N VAL A 394 9.13 32.46 -7.46
CA VAL A 394 8.68 31.82 -6.23
C VAL A 394 7.96 30.51 -6.56
N GLY A 395 8.28 29.46 -5.81
CA GLY A 395 7.55 28.19 -5.86
C GLY A 395 7.36 27.63 -4.47
N GLU A 396 6.23 26.97 -4.26
CA GLU A 396 5.85 26.39 -2.98
C GLU A 396 5.29 24.99 -3.15
N GLY A 397 5.40 24.21 -2.08
CA GLY A 397 4.81 22.88 -2.01
C GLY A 397 4.78 22.35 -0.60
N CYS A 398 4.34 21.11 -0.50
CA CYS A 398 4.34 20.36 0.73
C CYS A 398 4.75 18.91 0.53
N LYS A 399 5.04 18.27 1.66
CA LYS A 399 5.18 16.83 1.73
C LYS A 399 3.81 16.17 1.57
N ALA A 400 3.76 15.10 0.77
CA ALA A 400 2.55 14.29 0.59
C ALA A 400 1.91 13.93 1.94
N HIS A 401 0.60 14.19 2.04
CA HIS A 401 -0.22 13.94 3.24
C HIS A 401 0.13 14.75 4.50
N ALA A 402 1.02 15.75 4.43
CA ALA A 402 1.49 16.52 5.59
C ALA A 402 1.58 18.04 5.34
N CYS A 403 0.72 18.60 4.48
CA CYS A 403 0.83 20.01 4.04
C CYS A 403 0.66 21.07 5.12
N ALA A 404 -0.02 20.74 6.24
CA ALA A 404 -0.21 21.67 7.35
C ALA A 404 1.04 21.85 8.22
N SER A 405 1.92 20.84 8.29
CA SER A 405 3.06 20.81 9.21
C SER A 405 4.42 20.69 8.50
N ASP A 406 4.44 20.10 7.31
CA ASP A 406 5.63 19.84 6.49
C ASP A 406 5.46 20.47 5.09
N ASN A 407 5.71 21.77 5.01
CA ASN A 407 5.66 22.55 3.76
C ASN A 407 6.95 23.32 3.50
N ALA A 408 7.18 23.70 2.25
CA ALA A 408 8.38 24.41 1.82
C ALA A 408 8.10 25.41 0.71
N ALA A 409 8.91 26.46 0.65
CA ALA A 409 8.91 27.43 -0.42
C ALA A 409 10.34 27.86 -0.76
N PHE A 410 10.52 28.33 -2.00
CA PHE A 410 11.77 28.91 -2.48
C PHE A 410 11.52 30.20 -3.25
N ALA A 411 12.53 31.06 -3.28
CA ALA A 411 12.51 32.29 -4.05
C ALA A 411 13.87 32.47 -4.72
N ILE A 412 13.87 32.63 -6.05
CA ILE A 412 15.08 32.91 -6.85
C ILE A 412 15.02 34.37 -7.31
N SER A 413 16.03 35.16 -6.95
CA SER A 413 16.13 36.55 -7.38
C SER A 413 16.38 36.64 -8.89
N GLU A 414 15.55 37.38 -9.62
CA GLU A 414 15.76 37.60 -11.06
C GLU A 414 17.04 38.42 -11.35
N ALA A 415 17.42 39.30 -10.41
CA ALA A 415 18.60 40.14 -10.55
C ALA A 415 19.92 39.38 -10.34
N THR A 416 19.95 38.38 -9.44
CA THR A 416 21.20 37.70 -9.06
C THR A 416 21.25 36.23 -9.48
N GLY A 417 20.11 35.60 -9.77
CA GLY A 417 19.99 34.16 -10.03
C GLY A 417 20.26 33.27 -8.82
N LYS A 418 20.41 33.86 -7.62
CA LYS A 418 20.56 33.13 -6.36
C LYS A 418 19.19 32.85 -5.76
N GLY A 419 19.02 31.65 -5.20
CA GLY A 419 17.78 31.20 -4.60
C GLY A 419 17.90 30.89 -3.13
N ASP A 420 16.93 31.33 -2.35
CA ASP A 420 16.78 31.02 -0.93
C ASP A 420 15.60 30.07 -0.71
N ILE A 421 15.61 29.35 0.41
CA ILE A 421 14.51 28.44 0.77
C ILE A 421 14.05 28.60 2.21
N VAL A 422 12.82 28.20 2.45
CA VAL A 422 12.24 27.98 3.77
C VAL A 422 11.47 26.67 3.78
N PHE A 423 11.58 25.91 4.85
CA PHE A 423 10.76 24.72 5.05
C PHE A 423 10.39 24.54 6.53
N ARG A 424 9.21 23.99 6.77
CA ARG A 424 8.73 23.60 8.10
C ARG A 424 8.89 22.09 8.25
N GLU A 425 9.37 21.67 9.40
CA GLU A 425 9.45 20.26 9.78
C GLU A 425 8.67 19.97 11.04
N THR A 426 7.91 18.87 11.03
CA THR A 426 7.23 18.38 12.23
C THR A 426 8.27 17.94 13.28
N VAL A 427 8.23 18.55 14.46
CA VAL A 427 9.12 18.23 15.59
C VAL A 427 8.43 17.31 16.60
N ASP A 428 7.11 17.47 16.76
CA ASP A 428 6.28 16.61 17.60
C ASP A 428 4.91 16.44 16.94
N ALA A 429 4.69 15.26 16.35
CA ALA A 429 3.45 14.91 15.67
C ALA A 429 2.27 14.74 16.63
N ALA A 430 2.51 14.40 17.91
CA ALA A 430 1.47 14.24 18.91
C ALA A 430 1.00 15.60 19.47
N ALA A 431 1.91 16.58 19.54
CA ALA A 431 1.59 17.95 19.97
C ALA A 431 1.30 18.93 18.82
N GLY A 432 1.36 18.48 17.56
CA GLY A 432 1.14 19.32 16.38
C GLY A 432 2.20 20.43 16.20
N LYS A 433 3.40 20.26 16.76
CA LYS A 433 4.45 21.29 16.73
C LYS A 433 5.34 21.12 15.50
N SER A 434 5.45 22.17 14.69
CA SER A 434 6.41 22.26 13.58
C SER A 434 7.42 23.38 13.82
N ARG A 435 8.62 23.22 13.27
CA ARG A 435 9.71 24.21 13.32
C ARG A 435 10.06 24.65 11.91
N ALA A 436 10.09 25.95 11.68
CA ALA A 436 10.60 26.52 10.43
C ALA A 436 12.14 26.58 10.44
N LYS A 437 12.75 26.22 9.32
CA LYS A 437 14.16 26.44 9.02
C LYS A 437 14.27 27.17 7.69
N TYR A 438 15.03 28.26 7.67
CA TYR A 438 15.36 28.98 6.45
C TYR A 438 16.87 28.85 6.18
N VAL A 439 17.21 28.79 4.90
CA VAL A 439 18.60 28.77 4.42
C VAL A 439 18.72 29.88 3.40
N THR A 440 19.45 30.94 3.77
CA THR A 440 19.65 32.11 2.92
C THR A 440 21.09 32.27 2.49
N SER A 441 21.26 32.84 1.30
CA SER A 441 22.56 33.28 0.82
C SER A 441 23.04 34.51 1.61
N LYS A 442 24.36 34.69 1.73
CA LYS A 442 24.96 35.86 2.43
C LYS A 442 24.55 37.20 1.82
N ASP A 443 24.08 37.19 0.57
CA ASP A 443 23.78 38.39 -0.22
C ASP A 443 22.28 38.74 -0.23
N LEU A 444 21.41 37.94 0.41
CA LEU A 444 19.98 38.17 0.49
C LEU A 444 19.47 38.00 1.94
N PRO A 445 19.08 39.10 2.63
CA PRO A 445 18.45 38.98 3.94
C PRO A 445 17.04 38.41 3.78
N PHE A 446 16.71 37.35 4.53
CA PHE A 446 15.43 36.64 4.48
C PHE A 446 14.19 37.56 4.48
N ASN A 447 14.24 38.64 5.28
CA ASN A 447 13.17 39.62 5.43
C ASN A 447 12.93 40.48 4.17
N ALA A 448 13.83 40.47 3.20
CA ALA A 448 13.69 41.14 1.91
C ALA A 448 13.20 40.21 0.79
N THR A 449 12.84 38.96 1.12
CA THR A 449 12.32 37.97 0.17
C THR A 449 10.83 37.70 0.44
N PRO A 450 10.05 37.33 -0.59
CA PRO A 450 8.65 36.92 -0.43
C PRO A 450 8.44 35.71 0.50
N LEU A 451 9.53 35.01 0.87
CA LEU A 451 9.49 33.87 1.79
C LEU A 451 9.16 34.28 3.23
N ALA A 452 9.47 35.52 3.62
CA ALA A 452 9.11 36.03 4.94
C ALA A 452 7.60 36.16 5.11
N ASP A 453 6.91 36.65 4.08
CA ASP A 453 5.45 36.77 4.08
C ASP A 453 4.78 35.40 3.96
N TRP A 454 5.36 34.51 3.15
CA TRP A 454 4.92 33.12 3.07
C TRP A 454 4.99 32.41 4.42
N LEU A 455 6.10 32.58 5.16
CA LEU A 455 6.27 31.96 6.46
C LEU A 455 5.24 32.47 7.47
N LYS A 456 5.01 33.79 7.52
CA LYS A 456 3.96 34.38 8.40
C LYS A 456 2.57 33.84 8.07
N ALA A 457 2.23 33.70 6.79
CA ALA A 457 0.93 33.16 6.37
C ALA A 457 0.74 31.69 6.78
N ASN A 458 1.80 30.89 6.70
CA ASN A 458 1.76 29.46 7.03
C ASN A 458 1.89 29.20 8.54
N GLU A 459 2.53 30.09 9.31
CA GLU A 459 2.51 30.07 10.77
C GLU A 459 1.15 30.52 11.34
N ALA A 460 0.45 31.43 10.66
CA ALA A 460 -0.91 31.86 11.04
C ALA A 460 -1.97 30.76 10.81
N GLN A 461 -1.75 29.83 9.85
CA GLN A 461 -2.61 28.66 9.62
C GLN A 461 -2.54 27.60 10.74
N THR A 462 -1.65 27.76 11.72
CA THR A 462 -1.63 26.96 12.95
C THR A 462 -2.60 27.48 14.03
N ALA A 463 -3.30 28.60 13.78
CA ALA A 463 -4.41 29.08 14.61
C ALA A 463 -5.76 28.65 13.99
N PRO A 464 -6.74 28.19 14.80
CA PRO A 464 -7.94 27.55 14.26
C PRO A 464 -9.06 28.56 14.02
N VAL A 465 -9.37 28.94 12.76
CA VAL A 465 -10.67 29.54 12.38
C VAL A 465 -11.06 29.27 10.91
N VAL A 466 -12.14 28.48 10.75
CA VAL A 466 -13.38 28.66 9.93
C VAL A 466 -13.32 29.21 8.48
N ALA A 467 -13.69 28.31 7.55
CA ALA A 467 -14.50 28.40 6.31
C ALA A 467 -14.46 29.61 5.35
N ALA A 468 -14.24 29.33 4.04
CA ALA A 468 -15.19 29.59 2.92
C ALA A 468 -14.67 29.13 1.53
N THR A 469 -15.35 28.14 0.92
CA THR A 469 -15.75 27.89 -0.51
C THR A 469 -14.79 28.22 -1.69
N ALA A 470 -14.27 27.25 -2.47
CA ALA A 470 -14.81 26.43 -3.61
C ALA A 470 -14.59 27.09 -5.01
N GLU A 471 -13.94 26.50 -6.03
CA GLU A 471 -14.41 25.43 -6.97
C GLU A 471 -13.27 24.89 -7.91
N PRO A 472 -13.44 23.93 -8.87
CA PRO A 472 -13.01 22.53 -8.71
C PRO A 472 -12.05 21.95 -9.79
N ALA A 473 -11.64 20.69 -9.56
CA ALA A 473 -11.46 19.56 -10.50
C ALA A 473 -10.05 18.94 -10.62
N SER A 474 -9.90 17.73 -10.04
CA SER A 474 -9.53 16.50 -10.77
C SER A 474 -9.05 15.39 -9.81
N ALA A 475 -9.91 14.39 -9.59
CA ALA A 475 -9.61 13.01 -9.18
C ALA A 475 -8.44 12.78 -8.20
N ALA A 476 -8.51 13.38 -7.01
CA ALA A 476 -7.82 12.84 -5.85
C ALA A 476 -8.74 11.80 -5.19
N THR A 477 -8.19 10.66 -4.78
CA THR A 477 -8.89 9.65 -3.98
C THR A 477 -9.51 10.35 -2.77
N LEU A 478 -10.84 10.47 -2.76
CA LEU A 478 -11.54 11.12 -1.66
C LEU A 478 -11.32 10.29 -0.40
N HIS A 479 -10.75 10.91 0.63
CA HIS A 479 -10.49 10.25 1.91
C HIS A 479 -11.75 10.35 2.77
N THR A 480 -12.34 9.21 3.08
CA THR A 480 -13.49 9.06 3.99
C THR A 480 -13.04 8.33 5.26
N SER A 481 -13.87 8.30 6.30
CA SER A 481 -13.58 7.55 7.54
C SER A 481 -13.69 6.03 7.39
N PHE A 482 -14.16 5.57 6.23
CA PHE A 482 -14.33 4.16 5.88
C PHE A 482 -13.72 3.87 4.50
N ASP A 483 -13.58 2.60 4.14
CA ASP A 483 -12.97 2.21 2.87
C ASP A 483 -14.00 2.28 1.74
N CYS A 484 -13.82 3.23 0.81
CA CYS A 484 -14.70 3.40 -0.34
C CYS A 484 -14.79 2.18 -1.27
N SER A 485 -13.78 1.29 -1.26
CA SER A 485 -13.86 0.03 -2.01
C SER A 485 -14.85 -0.98 -1.40
N LYS A 486 -15.26 -0.75 -0.14
CA LYS A 486 -16.17 -1.60 0.63
C LYS A 486 -17.56 -1.01 0.80
N ALA A 487 -17.83 0.17 0.21
CA ALA A 487 -19.13 0.83 0.27
C ALA A 487 -20.26 -0.09 -0.21
N ARG A 488 -21.39 -0.12 0.51
CA ARG A 488 -22.54 -1.01 0.26
C ARG A 488 -23.87 -0.29 0.16
N SER A 489 -24.00 0.91 0.75
CA SER A 489 -25.23 1.68 0.74
C SER A 489 -25.16 2.89 -0.19
N ASP A 490 -26.34 3.40 -0.56
CA ASP A 490 -26.45 4.61 -1.38
C ASP A 490 -25.78 5.80 -0.68
N ALA A 491 -25.93 5.89 0.65
CA ALA A 491 -25.25 6.88 1.48
C ALA A 491 -23.72 6.79 1.36
N GLU A 492 -23.14 5.60 1.54
CA GLU A 492 -21.70 5.38 1.44
C GLU A 492 -21.16 5.66 0.03
N HIS A 493 -21.89 5.26 -1.01
CA HIS A 493 -21.52 5.54 -2.40
C HIS A 493 -21.54 7.04 -2.70
N LEU A 494 -22.55 7.77 -2.22
CA LEU A 494 -22.62 9.23 -2.34
C LEU A 494 -21.44 9.91 -1.64
N ILE A 495 -21.14 9.52 -0.39
CA ILE A 495 -20.01 10.03 0.38
C ILE A 495 -18.68 9.79 -0.36
N CYS A 496 -18.50 8.61 -0.96
CA CYS A 496 -17.29 8.27 -1.71
C CYS A 496 -17.13 8.98 -3.07
N SER A 497 -18.18 9.64 -3.55
CA SER A 497 -18.19 10.34 -4.84
C SER A 497 -18.23 11.87 -4.72
N ASP A 498 -18.46 12.39 -3.51
CA ASP A 498 -18.61 13.82 -3.24
C ASP A 498 -17.55 14.29 -2.24
N HIS A 499 -16.75 15.29 -2.64
CA HIS A 499 -15.64 15.79 -1.82
C HIS A 499 -16.09 16.43 -0.51
N GLU A 500 -17.23 17.12 -0.51
CA GLU A 500 -17.75 17.79 0.67
C GLU A 500 -18.34 16.78 1.65
N LEU A 501 -19.06 15.76 1.16
CA LEU A 501 -19.54 14.66 1.99
C LEU A 501 -18.39 13.83 2.57
N ALA A 502 -17.34 13.56 1.78
CA ALA A 502 -16.16 12.87 2.27
C ALA A 502 -15.43 13.64 3.39
N ALA A 503 -15.29 14.96 3.23
CA ALA A 503 -14.74 15.81 4.27
C ALA A 503 -15.61 15.83 5.54
N ASN A 504 -16.94 15.93 5.37
CA ASN A 504 -17.90 15.86 6.47
C ASN A 504 -17.82 14.53 7.23
N ASP A 505 -17.58 13.43 6.53
CA ASP A 505 -17.42 12.10 7.11
C ASP A 505 -16.16 11.97 7.99
N VAL A 506 -15.02 12.47 7.49
CA VAL A 506 -13.76 12.52 8.26
C VAL A 506 -13.90 13.41 9.49
N GLU A 507 -14.55 14.57 9.35
CA GLU A 507 -14.78 15.48 10.47
C GLU A 507 -15.69 14.85 11.53
N LEU A 508 -16.78 14.20 11.11
CA LEU A 508 -17.70 13.53 12.02
C LEU A 508 -17.00 12.42 12.81
N ALA A 509 -16.11 11.64 12.17
CA ALA A 509 -15.33 10.61 12.86
C ALA A 509 -14.46 11.20 13.98
N SER A 510 -13.86 12.37 13.75
CA SER A 510 -13.07 13.07 14.77
C SER A 510 -13.94 13.57 15.94
N LEU A 511 -15.15 14.07 15.66
CA LEU A 511 -16.10 14.52 16.66
C LEU A 511 -16.69 13.37 17.47
N TYR A 512 -16.98 12.25 16.80
CA TYR A 512 -17.42 11.02 17.44
C TYR A 512 -16.41 10.52 18.48
N ALA A 513 -15.11 10.54 18.15
CA ALA A 513 -14.06 10.14 19.09
C ALA A 513 -14.03 11.05 20.35
N LYS A 514 -14.20 12.37 20.17
CA LYS A 514 -14.27 13.34 21.29
C LYS A 514 -15.52 13.12 22.13
N ALA A 515 -16.68 12.99 21.50
CA ALA A 515 -17.96 12.76 22.18
C ALA A 515 -17.97 11.45 22.95
N LYS A 516 -17.44 10.37 22.36
CA LYS A 516 -17.30 9.07 23.03
C LYS A 516 -16.43 9.15 24.29
N ALA A 517 -15.35 9.92 24.24
CA ALA A 517 -14.45 10.10 25.39
C ALA A 517 -15.07 10.95 26.52
N ALA A 518 -16.00 11.85 26.18
CA ALA A 518 -16.67 12.73 27.15
C ALA A 518 -17.97 12.14 27.72
N ALA A 519 -18.63 11.21 27.01
CA ALA A 519 -19.93 10.67 27.38
C ALA A 519 -19.90 9.93 28.73
N HIS A 520 -20.82 10.28 29.62
CA HIS A 520 -20.96 9.64 30.94
C HIS A 520 -21.65 8.27 30.86
N ASP A 521 -22.61 8.12 29.95
CA ASP A 521 -23.31 6.86 29.70
C ASP A 521 -22.90 6.29 28.34
N GLU A 522 -21.98 5.31 28.38
CA GLU A 522 -21.49 4.64 27.17
C GLU A 522 -22.57 3.82 26.46
N VAL A 523 -23.58 3.30 27.18
CA VAL A 523 -24.61 2.45 26.59
C VAL A 523 -25.58 3.32 25.80
N ALA A 524 -26.08 4.39 26.42
CA ALA A 524 -26.94 5.38 25.76
C ALA A 524 -26.24 6.00 24.53
N PHE A 525 -24.95 6.31 24.64
CA PHE A 525 -24.17 6.85 23.51
C PHE A 525 -24.10 5.88 22.33
N ARG A 526 -23.86 4.58 22.59
CA ARG A 526 -23.80 3.54 21.55
C ARG A 526 -25.15 3.30 20.90
N GLU A 527 -26.23 3.28 21.68
CA GLU A 527 -27.60 3.10 21.16
C GLU A 527 -28.03 4.26 20.27
N ARG A 528 -27.82 5.51 20.72
CA ARG A 528 -28.07 6.72 19.91
C ARG A 528 -27.29 6.69 18.61
N THR A 529 -25.98 6.48 18.68
CA THR A 529 -25.11 6.47 17.48
C THR A 529 -25.56 5.39 16.49
N ARG A 530 -25.93 4.20 16.99
CA ARG A 530 -26.44 3.12 16.14
C ARG A 530 -27.77 3.47 15.48
N ALA A 531 -28.69 4.10 16.22
CA ALA A 531 -29.97 4.54 15.67
C ALA A 531 -29.78 5.57 14.55
N GLU A 532 -28.91 6.56 14.77
CA GLU A 532 -28.62 7.61 13.79
C GLU A 532 -27.90 7.07 12.54
N TRP A 533 -26.98 6.12 12.72
CA TRP A 533 -26.37 5.41 11.60
C TRP A 533 -27.40 4.60 10.81
N ASN A 534 -28.26 3.84 11.47
CA ASN A 534 -29.34 3.10 10.80
C ASN A 534 -30.30 4.01 10.03
N TYR A 535 -30.64 5.18 10.60
CA TYR A 535 -31.46 6.18 9.94
C TYR A 535 -30.81 6.66 8.63
N ARG A 536 -29.51 7.01 8.67
CA ARG A 536 -28.74 7.40 7.48
C ARG A 536 -28.81 6.33 6.39
N GLU A 537 -28.54 5.07 6.76
CA GLU A 537 -28.50 3.95 5.82
C GLU A 537 -29.86 3.64 5.18
N GLN A 538 -30.96 3.86 5.91
CA GLN A 538 -32.32 3.52 5.44
C GLN A 538 -33.05 4.68 4.76
N THR A 539 -32.70 5.93 5.08
CA THR A 539 -33.50 7.11 4.71
C THR A 539 -32.79 8.03 3.72
N CYS A 540 -31.46 8.16 3.79
CA CYS A 540 -30.73 9.08 2.93
C CYS A 540 -30.24 8.42 1.65
N HIS A 541 -30.91 8.75 0.54
CA HIS A 541 -30.57 8.30 -0.82
C HIS A 541 -30.10 9.44 -1.75
N ASP A 542 -29.98 10.66 -1.22
CA ASP A 542 -29.52 11.84 -1.96
C ASP A 542 -28.55 12.69 -1.13
N ARG A 543 -27.88 13.61 -1.82
CA ARG A 543 -26.86 14.49 -1.25
C ARG A 543 -27.42 15.41 -0.17
N GLU A 544 -28.59 16.00 -0.40
CA GLU A 544 -29.18 17.00 0.49
C GLU A 544 -29.57 16.38 1.84
N CYS A 545 -30.10 15.16 1.83
CA CYS A 545 -30.38 14.39 3.04
C CYS A 545 -29.10 14.15 3.86
N LEU A 546 -28.01 13.74 3.20
CA LEU A 546 -26.73 13.48 3.88
C LEU A 546 -26.12 14.75 4.45
N VAL A 547 -26.14 15.87 3.71
CA VAL A 547 -25.63 17.16 4.20
C VAL A 547 -26.37 17.59 5.46
N ARG A 548 -27.71 17.51 5.47
CA ARG A 548 -28.51 17.85 6.65
C ARG A 548 -28.24 16.89 7.81
N TRP A 549 -28.20 15.59 7.54
CA TRP A 549 -27.89 14.59 8.57
C TRP A 549 -26.51 14.82 9.20
N TYR A 550 -25.48 15.12 8.40
CA TYR A 550 -24.15 15.45 8.92
C TYR A 550 -24.18 16.71 9.80
N ALA A 551 -24.90 17.77 9.39
CA ALA A 551 -25.03 18.97 10.20
C ALA A 551 -25.68 18.67 11.57
N ASP A 552 -26.78 17.92 11.57
CA ASP A 552 -27.51 17.55 12.78
C ASP A 552 -26.65 16.66 13.71
N GLN A 553 -25.93 15.67 13.14
CA GLN A 553 -25.07 14.80 13.92
C GLN A 553 -23.87 15.54 14.51
N LYS A 554 -23.24 16.45 13.76
CA LYS A 554 -22.12 17.23 14.28
C LYS A 554 -22.54 18.08 15.47
N THR A 555 -23.68 18.78 15.39
CA THR A 555 -24.22 19.57 16.50
C THR A 555 -24.48 18.69 17.73
N ALA A 556 -25.12 17.54 17.55
CA ALA A 556 -25.41 16.65 18.67
C ALA A 556 -24.13 16.05 19.31
N LEU A 557 -23.15 15.63 18.51
CA LEU A 557 -21.88 15.11 19.02
C LEU A 557 -21.05 16.20 19.70
N LEU A 558 -21.08 17.45 19.21
CA LEU A 558 -20.46 18.58 19.88
C LEU A 558 -21.08 18.83 21.25
N GLN A 559 -22.41 18.84 21.35
CA GLN A 559 -23.09 19.00 22.62
C GLN A 559 -22.76 17.87 23.62
N ILE A 560 -22.68 16.61 23.15
CA ILE A 560 -22.24 15.48 23.98
C ILE A 560 -20.78 15.64 24.40
N ALA A 561 -19.90 16.10 23.51
CA ALA A 561 -18.50 16.34 23.82
C ALA A 561 -18.29 17.44 24.88
N GLU A 562 -19.16 18.45 24.90
CA GLU A 562 -19.11 19.56 25.87
C GLU A 562 -19.78 19.23 27.21
N THR A 563 -20.91 18.52 27.18
CA THR A 563 -21.76 18.30 28.37
C THR A 563 -21.62 16.92 28.99
N GLY A 564 -21.09 15.94 28.26
CA GLY A 564 -21.05 14.53 28.66
C GLY A 564 -22.42 13.83 28.70
N THR A 565 -23.51 14.55 28.43
CA THR A 565 -24.89 14.04 28.49
C THR A 565 -25.38 13.60 27.11
N VAL A 566 -25.97 12.39 27.03
CA VAL A 566 -26.59 11.87 25.81
C VAL A 566 -28.08 12.18 25.89
N ALA A 567 -28.57 13.09 25.04
CA ALA A 567 -30.00 13.40 24.96
C ALA A 567 -30.75 12.26 24.24
N ASP A 568 -31.88 11.83 24.81
CA ASP A 568 -32.80 10.91 24.16
C ASP A 568 -33.56 11.64 23.04
N ASN A 569 -33.37 11.21 21.80
CA ASN A 569 -34.22 11.62 20.68
C ASN A 569 -35.57 10.90 20.85
N LYS A 570 -36.55 11.62 21.41
CA LYS A 570 -37.94 11.16 21.54
C LYS A 570 -38.84 11.78 20.50
#